data_AF-A0A5P8WEM0-F1
#
_entry.id   AF-A0A5P8WEM0-F1
#
_cell.length_a   1.000
_cell.length_b   1.000
_cell.length_c   1.000
_cell.angle_alpha   90.00
_cell.angle_beta   90.00
_cell.angle_gamma   90.00
#
_symmetry.space_group_name_H-M   'P 1'
#
loop_
_entity.id
_entity.type
_entity.pdbx_description
1 polymer ?
#
loop_
_entity_poly.entity_id
_entity_poly.type
_entity_poly.pdbx_seq_one_letter_code
_entity_poly.pdbx_strand_id
1 'polypeptide(L)'
;MPIIERLPKIHKFSLGDRIINQLYDLLEGLIKAKYAKNKLPQLESLNTELDILRYQTRMLLDFNKISVERYEYAIKLLDEIGIELGGWIKKQKEREK
;
A
#
# COMPACT_ATOMS: atom_id res chain seq x y z
N MET A 1 -15.37 15.49 -19.34
CA MET A 1 -14.46 16.63 -19.15
C MET A 1 -13.31 16.52 -20.14
N PRO A 2 -13.22 17.39 -21.15
CA PRO A 2 -12.23 17.28 -22.23
C PRO A 2 -10.98 18.12 -21.92
N ILE A 3 -10.01 17.54 -21.21
CA ILE A 3 -8.59 18.00 -21.17
C ILE A 3 -7.63 16.79 -21.27
N ILE A 4 -8.14 15.58 -21.59
CA ILE A 4 -7.34 14.34 -21.57
C ILE A 4 -6.50 14.13 -22.86
N GLU A 5 -6.67 14.97 -23.89
CA GLU A 5 -6.15 14.68 -25.24
C GLU A 5 -4.86 15.41 -25.67
N ARG A 6 -4.04 15.92 -24.73
CA ARG A 6 -2.71 16.46 -25.08
C ARG A 6 -1.63 16.08 -24.08
N LEU A 7 -1.19 14.82 -24.11
CA LEU A 7 -0.05 14.38 -23.32
C LEU A 7 0.95 13.59 -24.16
N PRO A 8 2.13 14.15 -24.43
CA PRO A 8 3.35 13.36 -24.56
C PRO A 8 4.29 13.72 -23.40
N LYS A 9 4.38 12.83 -22.39
CA LYS A 9 5.57 12.66 -21.53
C LYS A 9 5.45 11.39 -20.67
N ILE A 10 5.86 10.32 -21.33
CA ILE A 10 6.16 8.98 -20.83
C ILE A 10 7.15 9.07 -19.63
N HIS A 11 6.87 8.32 -18.56
CA HIS A 11 7.70 8.03 -17.36
C HIS A 11 7.75 8.98 -16.14
N LYS A 12 6.79 9.90 -15.96
CA LYS A 12 6.51 10.45 -14.60
C LYS A 12 5.18 9.99 -13.98
N PHE A 13 4.29 9.42 -14.77
CA PHE A 13 2.95 9.00 -14.32
C PHE A 13 2.90 7.55 -13.79
N SER A 14 3.81 6.65 -14.18
CA SER A 14 3.68 5.22 -13.85
C SER A 14 3.86 4.84 -12.37
N LEU A 15 4.74 5.52 -11.62
CA LEU A 15 5.01 5.14 -10.22
C LEU A 15 3.92 5.66 -9.27
N GLY A 16 3.47 6.91 -9.47
CA GLY A 16 2.34 7.45 -8.73
C GLY A 16 1.07 6.64 -8.99
N ASP A 17 0.77 6.34 -10.25
CA ASP A 17 -0.40 5.52 -10.61
C ASP A 17 -0.30 4.10 -10.02
N ARG A 18 0.89 3.49 -10.03
CA ARG A 18 1.11 2.17 -9.40
C ARG A 18 0.85 2.21 -7.90
N ILE A 19 1.38 3.21 -7.20
CA ILE A 19 1.17 3.37 -5.74
C ILE A 19 -0.31 3.57 -5.44
N ILE A 20 -1.01 4.41 -6.22
CA ILE A 20 -2.44 4.66 -6.04
C ILE A 20 -3.24 3.37 -6.24
N ASN A 21 -2.99 2.63 -7.31
CA ASN A 21 -3.67 1.36 -7.56
C ASN A 21 -3.40 0.34 -6.44
N GLN A 22 -2.14 0.23 -6.00
CA GLN A 22 -1.78 -0.72 -4.94
C GLN A 22 -2.34 -0.33 -3.57
N LEU A 23 -2.55 0.97 -3.29
CA LEU A 23 -3.31 1.42 -2.12
C LEU A 23 -4.78 1.01 -2.20
N TYR A 24 -5.41 1.10 -3.38
CA TYR A 24 -6.77 0.60 -3.58
C TYR A 24 -6.85 -0.92 -3.44
N ASP A 25 -5.89 -1.66 -3.99
CA ASP A 25 -5.82 -3.12 -3.87
C ASP A 25 -5.62 -3.55 -2.40
N LEU A 26 -4.78 -2.84 -1.65
CA LEU A 26 -4.59 -3.05 -0.22
C LEU A 26 -5.90 -2.83 0.55
N LEU A 27 -6.58 -1.71 0.29
CA LEU A 27 -7.88 -1.40 0.91
C LEU A 27 -8.91 -2.49 0.61
N GLU A 28 -9.07 -2.84 -0.67
CA GLU A 28 -10.01 -3.87 -1.12
C GLU A 28 -9.67 -5.23 -0.49
N GLY A 29 -8.39 -5.58 -0.45
CA GLY A 29 -7.88 -6.80 0.17
C GLY A 29 -8.17 -6.88 1.67
N LEU A 30 -7.96 -5.79 2.41
CA LEU A 30 -8.28 -5.72 3.84
C LEU A 30 -9.79 -5.90 4.08
N ILE A 31 -10.63 -5.29 3.24
CA ILE A 31 -12.08 -5.47 3.30
C ILE A 31 -12.45 -6.93 3.00
N LYS A 32 -11.86 -7.56 1.98
CA LYS A 32 -12.10 -8.98 1.66
C LYS A 32 -11.68 -9.89 2.82
N ALA A 33 -10.49 -9.67 3.39
CA ALA A 33 -9.96 -10.44 4.52
C ALA A 33 -10.85 -10.34 5.76
N LYS A 34 -11.52 -9.20 5.96
CA LYS A 34 -12.48 -9.02 7.07
C LYS A 34 -13.59 -10.06 7.05
N TYR A 35 -14.11 -10.39 5.86
CA TYR A 35 -15.24 -11.32 5.68
C TYR A 35 -14.83 -12.73 5.26
N ALA A 36 -13.55 -12.98 5.01
CA ALA A 36 -13.05 -14.29 4.63
C ALA A 36 -13.19 -15.31 5.79
N LYS A 37 -13.47 -16.57 5.43
CA LYS A 37 -13.43 -17.70 6.38
C LYS A 37 -12.00 -18.03 6.77
N ASN A 38 -11.10 -18.13 5.78
CA ASN A 38 -9.68 -18.32 5.97
C ASN A 38 -8.95 -16.99 5.75
N LYS A 39 -8.60 -16.31 6.85
CA LYS A 39 -8.06 -14.94 6.82
C LYS A 39 -6.54 -14.91 6.75
N LEU A 40 -5.87 -15.85 7.41
CA LEU A 40 -4.42 -15.76 7.63
C LEU A 40 -3.62 -15.63 6.33
N PRO A 41 -3.81 -16.47 5.30
CA PRO A 41 -3.05 -16.34 4.04
C PRO A 41 -3.30 -15.01 3.32
N GLN A 42 -4.53 -14.47 3.41
CA GLN A 42 -4.86 -13.19 2.80
C GLN A 42 -4.17 -12.04 3.52
N LEU A 43 -4.18 -12.06 4.86
CA LEU A 43 -3.51 -11.04 5.67
C LEU A 43 -2.00 -11.07 5.49
N GLU A 44 -1.38 -12.25 5.40
CA GLU A 44 0.05 -12.38 5.12
C GLU A 44 0.41 -11.84 3.74
N SER A 45 -0.40 -12.13 2.72
CA SER A 45 -0.23 -11.53 1.39
C SER A 45 -0.32 -10.00 1.43
N LEU A 46 -1.32 -9.45 2.12
CA LEU A 46 -1.48 -7.99 2.25
C LEU A 46 -0.32 -7.34 3.01
N ASN A 47 0.30 -8.06 3.95
CA ASN A 47 1.47 -7.56 4.66
C ASN A 47 2.67 -7.42 3.72
N THR A 48 2.85 -8.36 2.79
CA THR A 48 3.87 -8.24 1.74
C THR A 48 3.59 -7.06 0.81
N GLU A 49 2.34 -6.86 0.39
CA GLU A 49 1.95 -5.72 -0.45
C GLU A 49 2.22 -4.37 0.24
N LEU A 50 1.97 -4.28 1.54
CA LEU A 50 2.26 -3.09 2.32
C LEU A 50 3.77 -2.79 2.39
N ASP A 51 4.62 -3.82 2.51
CA ASP A 51 6.07 -3.63 2.44
C ASP A 51 6.50 -3.11 1.06
N ILE A 52 5.92 -3.63 -0.02
CA ILE A 52 6.17 -3.14 -1.38
C ILE A 52 5.79 -1.64 -1.48
N LEU A 53 4.64 -1.24 -0.93
CA LEU A 53 4.22 0.17 -0.88
C LEU A 53 5.22 1.07 -0.13
N ARG A 54 5.80 0.61 0.99
CA ARG A 54 6.85 1.36 1.71
C ARG A 54 8.06 1.61 0.82
N TYR A 55 8.55 0.57 0.12
CA TYR A 55 9.69 0.71 -0.79
C TYR A 55 9.39 1.60 -1.99
N GLN A 56 8.20 1.48 -2.60
CA GLN A 56 7.79 2.37 -3.69
C GLN A 56 7.68 3.83 -3.23
N THR A 57 7.22 4.07 -2.00
CA THR A 57 7.16 5.41 -1.39
C THR A 57 8.57 5.98 -1.18
N ARG A 58 9.53 5.16 -0.76
CA ARG A 58 10.95 5.54 -0.67
C ARG A 58 11.54 5.89 -2.04
N MET A 59 11.20 5.14 -3.09
CA MET A 59 11.65 5.47 -4.45
C MET A 59 11.18 6.86 -4.91
N LEU A 60 10.00 7.32 -4.48
CA LEU A 60 9.56 8.69 -4.77
C LEU A 60 10.51 9.73 -4.17
N LEU A 61 11.03 9.48 -2.96
CA LEU A 61 12.02 10.33 -2.32
C LEU A 61 13.36 10.27 -3.07
N ASP A 62 13.85 9.06 -3.37
CA ASP A 62 15.11 8.84 -4.08
C ASP A 62 15.11 9.53 -5.47
N PHE A 63 13.94 9.62 -6.12
CA PHE A 63 13.76 10.30 -7.40
C PHE A 63 13.44 11.79 -7.31
N ASN A 64 13.50 12.38 -6.11
CA ASN A 64 13.14 13.78 -5.84
C ASN A 64 11.72 14.11 -6.37
N LYS A 65 10.76 13.21 -6.17
CA LYS A 65 9.35 13.35 -6.59
C LYS A 65 8.42 13.70 -5.42
N ILE A 66 8.92 13.62 -4.19
CA ILE A 66 8.23 13.99 -2.95
C ILE A 66 9.22 14.73 -2.04
N SER A 67 8.73 15.65 -1.20
CA SER A 67 9.57 16.29 -0.19
C SER A 67 9.79 15.34 0.99
N VAL A 68 10.84 15.60 1.79
CA VAL A 68 11.16 14.79 2.98
C VAL A 68 9.99 14.76 3.95
N GLU A 69 9.36 15.90 4.23
CA GLU A 69 8.26 16.03 5.19
C GLU A 69 7.03 15.23 4.74
N ARG A 70 6.73 15.25 3.43
CA ARG A 70 5.62 14.47 2.86
C ARG A 70 5.92 12.97 2.86
N TYR A 71 7.18 12.60 2.63
CA TYR A 71 7.61 11.20 2.75
C TYR A 71 7.48 10.69 4.18
N GLU A 72 7.97 11.44 5.17
CA GLU A 72 7.87 11.09 6.59
C GLU A 72 6.41 10.91 7.02
N TYR A 73 5.54 11.84 6.61
CA TYR A 73 4.11 11.74 6.86
C TYR A 73 3.49 10.48 6.22
N ALA A 74 3.83 10.18 4.96
CA ALA A 74 3.31 9.00 4.27
C ALA A 74 3.79 7.69 4.91
N ILE A 75 5.08 7.57 5.25
CA ILE A 75 5.63 6.39 5.91
C ILE A 75 4.99 6.16 7.28
N LYS A 76 4.77 7.22 8.06
CA LYS A 76 4.09 7.10 9.35
C LYS A 76 2.70 6.46 9.21
N LEU A 77 1.92 6.89 8.21
CA LEU A 77 0.61 6.30 7.94
C LEU A 77 0.70 4.83 7.50
N LEU A 78 1.67 4.49 6.64
CA LEU A 78 1.90 3.10 6.23
C LEU A 78 2.34 2.21 7.40
N ASP A 79 3.12 2.74 8.34
CA ASP A 79 3.55 2.01 9.53
C ASP A 79 2.41 1.77 10.51
N GLU A 80 1.52 2.76 10.71
CA GLU A 80 0.30 2.59 11.50
C GLU A 80 -0.57 1.45 10.95
N ILE A 81 -0.78 1.40 9.62
CA ILE A 81 -1.48 0.29 8.96
C ILE A 81 -0.77 -1.05 9.20
N GLY A 82 0.57 -1.05 9.16
CA GLY A 82 1.39 -2.25 9.40
C GLY A 82 1.25 -2.81 10.81
N ILE A 83 1.19 -1.93 11.82
CA ILE A 83 0.99 -2.31 13.21
C ILE A 83 -0.38 -3.00 13.37
N GLU A 84 -1.45 -2.41 12.81
CA GLU A 84 -2.79 -2.99 12.87
C GLU A 84 -2.86 -4.34 12.15
N LEU A 85 -2.30 -4.43 10.93
CA LEU A 85 -2.27 -5.65 10.14
C LEU A 85 -1.47 -6.76 10.84
N GLY A 86 -0.29 -6.45 11.39
CA GLY A 86 0.54 -7.38 12.14
C GLY A 86 -0.17 -7.90 13.41
N GLY A 87 -0.87 -7.02 14.12
CA GLY A 87 -1.71 -7.40 15.26
C GLY A 87 -2.83 -8.37 14.86
N TRP A 88 -3.46 -8.14 13.70
CA TRP A 88 -4.49 -9.03 13.18
C TRP A 88 -3.93 -10.40 12.77
N ILE A 89 -2.79 -10.44 12.07
CA ILE A 89 -2.09 -11.68 11.70
C ILE A 89 -1.76 -12.50 12.96
N LYS A 90 -1.17 -11.87 13.97
CA LYS A 90 -0.83 -12.53 15.24
C LYS A 90 -2.07 -13.19 15.86
N LYS A 91 -3.18 -12.46 15.91
CA LYS A 91 -4.46 -12.98 16.44
C LYS A 91 -5.03 -14.13 15.61
N GLN A 92 -4.82 -14.17 14.29
CA GLN A 92 -5.23 -15.33 13.48
C GLN A 92 -4.34 -16.55 13.74
N LYS A 93 -3.01 -16.37 13.81
CA LYS A 93 -2.07 -17.46 14.14
C LYS A 93 -2.35 -18.12 15.49
N GLU A 94 -2.77 -17.33 16.48
CA GLU A 94 -3.16 -17.84 17.80
C GLU A 94 -4.47 -18.64 17.78
N ARG A 95 -5.36 -18.42 16.80
CA ARG A 95 -6.62 -19.16 16.65
C ARG A 95 -6.47 -20.48 15.90
N GLU A 96 -5.44 -20.62 15.08
CA GLU A 96 -5.13 -21.84 14.32
C GLU A 96 -4.25 -22.83 15.11
N LYS A 97 -3.68 -22.40 16.24
CA LYS A 97 -3.00 -23.26 17.22
C LYS A 97 -4.01 -23.94 18.13
#